data_AF-A0A841F205-F1
#
_entry.id   AF-A0A841F205-F1
#
_cell.length_a   1.000
_cell.length_b   1.000
_cell.length_c   1.000
_cell.angle_alpha   90.00
_cell.angle_beta   90.00
_cell.angle_gamma   90.00
#
_symmetry.space_group_name_H-M   'P 1'
#
loop_
_entity.id
_entity.type
_entity.pdbx_description
1 polymer ?
#
loop_
_entity_poly.entity_id
_entity_poly.type
_entity_poly.pdbx_seq_one_letter_code
_entity_poly.pdbx_strand_id
1 'polypeptide(L)'
;MPETVVNIVALDVRPHLSKKLEPFQLIMDTVKELKHEDVFVLHAPFKPTPLLGILKMKGYSSTSERLESNHWVTTFVHKKNKTAAGKISAAVQSSTLARNKLDSSSIEGLASENVIPSCEGQPPAITEPSKSEVLPEEAITQELKEPTIVLDNRGLEPPQPMMRTLAALKRCKPGEIVLIHNDRVPVFLIEELNQLGCRYTVQEQTDGTAKVSIEKG
;
A
#
# COMPACT_ATOMS: atom_id res chain seq x y z
N MET A 1 -7.49 42.48 -16.79
CA MET A 1 -7.50 41.36 -15.84
C MET A 1 -6.64 40.26 -16.45
N PRO A 2 -5.42 39.96 -15.98
CA PRO A 2 -4.67 38.87 -16.58
C PRO A 2 -5.30 37.55 -16.14
N GLU A 3 -5.68 36.73 -17.12
CA GLU A 3 -6.16 35.37 -16.90
C GLU A 3 -4.95 34.54 -16.43
N THR A 4 -5.01 34.02 -15.20
CA THR A 4 -3.97 33.12 -14.70
C THR A 4 -4.01 31.82 -15.51
N VAL A 5 -3.11 31.69 -16.48
CA VAL A 5 -2.91 30.45 -17.24
C VAL A 5 -2.26 29.44 -16.31
N VAL A 6 -3.03 28.44 -15.89
CA VAL A 6 -2.51 27.33 -15.07
C VAL A 6 -1.86 26.32 -15.99
N ASN A 7 -0.56 26.09 -15.84
CA ASN A 7 0.16 25.08 -16.59
C ASN A 7 -0.01 23.71 -15.92
N ILE A 8 -0.43 22.70 -16.68
CA ILE A 8 -0.66 21.34 -16.18
C ILE A 8 0.42 20.44 -16.75
N VAL A 9 1.24 19.86 -15.87
CA VAL A 9 2.33 18.95 -16.21
C VAL A 9 1.92 17.55 -15.79
N ALA A 10 1.68 16.67 -16.78
CA ALA A 10 1.29 15.28 -16.53
C ALA A 10 2.46 14.33 -16.76
N LEU A 11 2.64 13.35 -15.87
CA LEU A 11 3.67 12.32 -15.97
C LEU A 11 3.06 10.92 -15.73
N ASP A 12 3.27 10.01 -16.69
CA ASP A 12 2.87 8.62 -16.57
C ASP A 12 4.06 7.71 -16.25
N VAL A 13 4.01 7.10 -15.07
CA VAL A 13 5.05 6.20 -14.58
C VAL A 13 4.66 4.73 -14.64
N ARG A 14 3.44 4.41 -15.09
CA ARG A 14 3.00 3.02 -15.32
C ARG A 14 3.97 2.23 -16.20
N PRO A 15 4.39 2.71 -17.39
CA PRO A 15 5.31 1.94 -18.24
C PRO A 15 6.69 1.74 -17.60
N HIS A 16 7.15 2.69 -16.76
CA HIS A 16 8.41 2.56 -16.02
C HIS A 16 8.31 1.47 -14.96
N LEU A 17 7.25 1.49 -14.16
CA LEU A 17 7.00 0.48 -13.13
C LEU A 17 6.75 -0.91 -13.72
N SER A 18 6.06 -1.02 -14.85
CA SER A 18 5.88 -2.29 -15.57
C SER A 18 7.19 -2.88 -16.08
N LYS A 19 8.18 -2.03 -16.41
CA LYS A 19 9.52 -2.44 -16.84
C LYS A 19 10.51 -2.64 -15.68
N LYS A 20 10.04 -2.58 -14.43
CA LYS A 20 10.87 -2.59 -13.21
C LYS A 20 11.93 -1.46 -13.20
N LEU A 21 11.64 -0.35 -13.87
CA LEU A 21 12.47 0.86 -13.83
C LEU A 21 11.99 1.78 -12.72
N GLU A 22 12.93 2.40 -12.01
CA GLU A 22 12.68 3.34 -10.91
C GLU A 22 12.23 4.71 -11.46
N PRO A 23 10.94 5.11 -11.32
CA PRO A 23 10.47 6.40 -11.82
C PRO A 23 10.69 7.55 -10.84
N PHE A 24 11.20 7.26 -9.64
CA PHE A 24 11.26 8.24 -8.55
C PHE A 24 12.12 9.45 -8.89
N GLN A 25 13.29 9.21 -9.48
CA GLN A 25 14.19 10.28 -9.89
C GLN A 25 13.56 11.16 -10.98
N LEU A 26 12.92 10.54 -11.97
CA LEU A 26 12.18 11.22 -13.04
C LEU A 26 11.07 12.13 -12.46
N ILE A 27 10.29 11.62 -11.51
CA ILE A 27 9.26 12.41 -10.81
C ILE A 27 9.88 13.61 -10.10
N MET A 28 10.99 13.41 -9.39
CA MET A 28 11.65 14.48 -8.64
C MET A 28 12.23 15.55 -9.56
N ASP A 29 12.76 15.16 -10.71
CA ASP A 29 13.30 16.10 -11.69
C ASP A 29 12.18 16.91 -12.35
N THR A 30 11.05 16.27 -12.71
CA THR A 30 9.86 16.99 -13.15
C THR A 30 9.37 17.96 -12.08
N VAL A 31 9.30 17.54 -10.81
CA VAL A 31 8.83 18.39 -9.70
C VAL A 31 9.73 19.60 -9.47
N LYS A 32 11.05 19.46 -9.64
CA LYS A 32 12.00 20.58 -9.50
C LYS A 32 11.79 21.66 -10.57
N GLU A 33 11.31 21.29 -11.75
CA GLU A 33 11.05 22.21 -12.86
C GLU A 33 9.69 22.93 -12.75
N LEU A 34 8.79 22.46 -11.87
CA LEU A 34 7.47 23.05 -11.69
C LEU A 34 7.53 24.41 -10.99
N LYS A 35 6.75 25.36 -11.50
CA LYS A 35 6.50 26.64 -10.82
C LYS A 35 5.43 26.49 -9.74
N HIS A 36 5.29 27.51 -8.90
CA HIS A 36 4.27 27.52 -7.85
C HIS A 36 2.85 27.60 -8.40
N GLU A 37 2.66 28.19 -9.58
CA GLU A 37 1.37 28.23 -10.29
C GLU A 37 1.04 26.95 -11.07
N ASP A 38 1.99 26.01 -11.20
CA ASP A 38 1.81 24.80 -11.99
C ASP A 38 1.08 23.71 -11.19
N VAL A 39 0.44 22.81 -11.94
CA VAL A 39 -0.24 21.64 -11.40
C VAL A 39 0.38 20.39 -11.98
N PHE A 40 0.75 19.46 -11.11
CA PHE A 40 1.40 18.23 -11.51
C PHE A 40 0.47 17.04 -11.35
N VAL A 41 0.30 16.26 -12.42
CA VAL A 41 -0.58 15.10 -12.45
C VAL A 41 0.26 13.85 -12.66
N LEU A 42 0.21 12.91 -11.73
CA LEU A 42 0.97 11.67 -11.76
C LEU A 42 0.04 10.48 -12.00
N HIS A 43 0.33 9.69 -13.04
CA HIS A 43 -0.37 8.43 -13.33
C HIS A 43 0.49 7.26 -12.89
N ALA A 44 -0.05 6.42 -12.01
CA ALA A 44 0.64 5.26 -11.44
C ALA A 44 -0.32 4.06 -11.33
N PRO A 45 0.17 2.81 -11.26
CA PRO A 45 -0.70 1.65 -11.12
C PRO A 45 -1.27 1.47 -9.71
N PHE A 46 -0.69 2.16 -8.73
CA PHE A 46 -1.11 2.16 -7.32
C PHE A 46 -0.96 3.57 -6.72
N LYS A 47 -1.53 3.76 -5.53
CA LYS A 47 -1.46 5.03 -4.81
C LYS A 47 -0.02 5.30 -4.34
N PRO A 48 0.61 6.43 -4.70
CA PRO A 48 2.03 6.67 -4.42
C PRO A 48 2.25 7.21 -2.99
N THR A 49 1.82 6.47 -1.97
CA THR A 49 1.80 6.91 -0.55
C THR A 49 3.13 7.50 -0.07
N PRO A 50 4.31 6.89 -0.33
CA PRO A 50 5.59 7.48 0.09
C PRO A 50 5.87 8.83 -0.58
N LEU A 51 5.52 8.96 -1.86
CA LEU A 51 5.70 10.20 -2.63
C LEU A 51 4.84 11.34 -2.09
N LEU A 52 3.60 11.04 -1.66
CA LEU A 52 2.69 12.04 -1.07
C LEU A 52 3.35 12.74 0.13
N GLY A 53 4.01 11.97 1.00
CA GLY A 53 4.70 12.51 2.17
C GLY A 53 5.85 13.45 1.79
N ILE A 54 6.68 13.02 0.83
CA ILE A 54 7.83 13.81 0.37
C ILE A 54 7.38 15.13 -0.26
N LEU A 55 6.35 15.10 -1.11
CA LEU A 55 5.84 16.29 -1.77
C LEU A 55 5.06 17.21 -0.82
N LYS A 56 4.39 16.65 0.20
CA LYS A 56 3.79 17.43 1.29
C LYS A 56 4.82 18.23 2.06
N MET A 57 5.98 17.64 2.34
CA MET A 57 7.12 18.31 2.99
C MET A 57 7.71 19.42 2.11
N LYS A 58 7.70 19.24 0.78
CA LYS A 58 8.07 20.27 -0.20
C LYS A 58 7.02 21.39 -0.38
N GLY A 59 5.90 21.36 0.34
CA GLY A 59 4.88 22.42 0.27
C GLY A 59 3.79 22.18 -0.77
N TYR A 60 3.66 20.97 -1.31
CA TYR A 60 2.54 20.59 -2.17
C TYR A 60 1.37 20.04 -1.36
N SER A 61 0.17 20.20 -1.91
CA SER A 61 -1.05 19.52 -1.51
C SER A 61 -1.39 18.53 -2.60
N SER A 62 -1.80 17.32 -2.23
CA SER A 62 -2.06 16.23 -3.16
C SER A 62 -3.45 15.64 -2.98
N THR A 63 -4.10 15.31 -4.08
CA THR A 63 -5.37 14.56 -4.11
C THR A 63 -5.15 13.34 -5.00
N SER A 64 -5.44 12.14 -4.47
CA SER A 64 -5.33 10.89 -5.22
C SER A 64 -6.72 10.31 -5.47
N GLU A 65 -7.02 10.01 -6.72
CA GLU A 65 -8.27 9.40 -7.16
C GLU A 65 -7.94 8.11 -7.93
N ARG A 66 -8.73 7.06 -7.70
CA ARG A 66 -8.60 5.81 -8.45
C ARG A 66 -9.51 5.86 -9.65
N LEU A 67 -8.95 5.89 -10.85
CA LEU A 67 -9.70 5.89 -12.10
C LEU A 67 -10.13 4.47 -12.48
N GLU A 68 -9.21 3.51 -12.35
CA GLU A 68 -9.43 2.08 -12.63
C GLU A 68 -8.66 1.20 -11.63
N SER A 69 -8.86 -0.12 -11.67
CA SER A 69 -8.22 -1.08 -10.75
C SER A 69 -6.69 -0.94 -10.68
N ASN A 70 -6.04 -0.71 -11.81
CA ASN A 70 -4.58 -0.53 -11.93
C ASN A 70 -4.22 0.87 -12.46
N HIS A 71 -5.05 1.87 -12.18
CA HIS A 71 -4.80 3.24 -12.63
C HIS A 71 -5.24 4.24 -11.57
N TRP A 72 -4.24 4.79 -10.90
CA TRP A 72 -4.35 5.90 -9.97
C TRP A 72 -3.87 7.18 -10.61
N VAL A 73 -4.62 8.25 -10.39
CA VAL A 73 -4.26 9.61 -10.78
C VAL A 73 -4.07 10.40 -9.50
N THR A 74 -2.88 10.97 -9.33
CA THR A 74 -2.57 11.85 -8.21
C THR A 74 -2.25 13.24 -8.72
N THR A 75 -3.05 14.21 -8.30
CA THR A 75 -2.88 15.62 -8.63
C THR A 75 -2.19 16.33 -7.48
N PHE A 76 -1.12 17.06 -7.78
CA PHE A 76 -0.34 17.85 -6.86
C PHE A 76 -0.45 19.32 -7.22
N VAL A 77 -0.74 20.15 -6.23
CA VAL A 77 -0.83 21.61 -6.34
C VAL A 77 0.05 22.24 -5.27
N HIS A 78 0.77 23.31 -5.59
CA HIS A 78 1.54 24.00 -4.56
C HIS A 78 0.61 24.71 -3.57
N LYS A 79 0.92 24.71 -2.27
CA LYS A 79 0.05 25.33 -1.23
C LYS A 79 -0.22 26.82 -1.47
N LYS A 80 0.71 27.52 -2.14
CA LYS A 80 0.53 28.93 -2.54
C LYS A 80 -0.52 29.11 -3.65
N ASN A 81 -0.89 28.04 -4.35
CA ASN A 81 -1.84 28.02 -5.46
C ASN A 81 -3.12 27.23 -5.11
N LYS A 82 -3.75 27.64 -3.99
CA LYS A 82 -4.95 26.98 -3.44
C LYS A 82 -6.17 27.03 -4.38
N THR A 83 -6.17 27.93 -5.37
CA THR A 83 -7.30 28.20 -6.28
C THR A 83 -7.41 27.20 -7.44
N ALA A 84 -6.31 26.54 -7.83
CA ALA A 84 -6.27 25.65 -9.01
C ALA A 84 -6.83 24.23 -8.74
N ALA A 85 -6.79 23.76 -7.50
CA ALA A 85 -7.13 22.37 -7.13
C ALA A 85 -8.56 21.95 -7.48
N GLY A 86 -9.53 22.86 -7.38
CA GLY A 86 -10.95 22.57 -7.56
C GLY A 86 -11.42 22.53 -9.02
N LYS A 87 -10.69 23.16 -9.96
CA LYS A 87 -11.11 23.26 -11.37
C LYS A 87 -10.59 22.12 -12.24
N ILE A 88 -9.59 21.37 -11.79
CA ILE A 88 -8.79 20.46 -12.63
C ILE A 88 -9.25 18.99 -12.49
N SER A 89 -9.88 18.61 -11.36
CA SER A 89 -10.49 17.28 -11.14
C SER A 89 -11.54 16.92 -12.22
N ALA A 90 -12.23 17.91 -12.79
CA ALA A 90 -13.17 17.71 -13.89
C ALA A 90 -12.54 17.80 -15.31
N ALA A 91 -11.40 18.47 -15.48
CA ALA A 91 -10.80 18.72 -16.80
C ALA A 91 -9.74 17.68 -17.21
N VAL A 92 -9.04 17.08 -16.25
CA VAL A 92 -7.99 16.05 -16.50
C VAL A 92 -8.57 14.72 -16.99
N GLN A 93 -9.88 14.49 -16.80
CA GLN A 93 -10.59 13.35 -17.40
C GLN A 93 -10.64 13.43 -18.93
N SER A 94 -10.47 14.63 -19.52
CA SER A 94 -10.80 14.88 -20.93
C SER A 94 -9.58 15.02 -21.87
N SER A 95 -8.36 15.22 -21.37
CA SER A 95 -7.22 15.60 -22.24
C SER A 95 -6.06 14.60 -22.34
N THR A 96 -6.08 13.46 -21.63
CA THR A 96 -4.98 12.48 -21.64
C THR A 96 -5.03 11.51 -22.85
N LEU A 97 -5.50 11.98 -24.00
CA LEU A 97 -5.62 11.24 -25.26
C LEU A 97 -5.03 12.02 -26.45
N ALA A 98 -3.91 12.73 -26.28
CA ALA A 98 -3.25 13.37 -27.41
C ALA A 98 -1.75 13.64 -27.19
N ARG A 99 -0.95 12.60 -27.43
CA ARG A 99 0.37 12.59 -28.10
C ARG A 99 1.30 11.56 -27.46
N ASN A 100 1.33 10.38 -28.06
CA ASN A 100 2.57 9.91 -28.66
C ASN A 100 2.21 8.85 -29.71
N LYS A 101 2.26 9.27 -30.98
CA LYS A 101 2.18 8.42 -32.16
C LYS A 101 3.53 8.52 -32.88
N LEU A 102 3.95 7.36 -33.40
CA LEU A 102 5.14 7.06 -34.22
C LEU A 102 6.45 6.96 -33.41
N ASP A 103 7.17 5.84 -33.45
CA ASP A 103 7.44 5.02 -34.63
C ASP A 103 7.38 3.51 -34.36
N SER A 104 6.75 2.80 -35.29
CA SER A 104 6.67 1.34 -35.38
C SER A 104 7.21 0.94 -36.75
N SER A 105 8.20 0.05 -36.80
CA SER A 105 8.33 -0.98 -37.83
C SER A 105 9.33 -2.03 -37.32
N SER A 106 8.86 -3.23 -36.96
CA SER A 106 8.57 -4.40 -37.82
C SER A 106 9.80 -5.25 -38.03
N ILE A 107 9.79 -6.50 -37.53
CA ILE A 107 10.07 -7.79 -38.22
C ILE A 107 9.54 -8.87 -37.23
N GLU A 108 8.41 -9.53 -37.52
CA GLU A 108 8.28 -10.96 -37.94
C GLU A 108 9.14 -11.94 -37.11
N GLY A 109 8.70 -13.08 -36.59
CA GLY A 109 7.49 -13.87 -36.68
C GLY A 109 7.77 -15.25 -36.05
N LEU A 110 6.75 -16.11 -36.07
CA LEU A 110 6.83 -17.59 -36.11
C LEU A 110 7.11 -18.39 -34.81
N ALA A 111 6.01 -18.98 -34.33
CA ALA A 111 5.79 -20.40 -34.02
C ALA A 111 6.96 -21.24 -33.45
N SER A 112 6.70 -21.91 -32.32
CA SER A 112 6.67 -23.38 -32.31
C SER A 112 5.99 -23.92 -31.06
N GLU A 113 4.94 -24.69 -31.30
CA GLU A 113 4.48 -25.76 -30.42
C GLU A 113 5.61 -26.75 -30.17
N ASN A 114 5.66 -27.34 -28.97
CA ASN A 114 6.03 -28.74 -28.88
C ASN A 114 5.35 -29.42 -27.68
N VAL A 115 4.42 -30.29 -28.05
CA VAL A 115 3.82 -31.35 -27.26
C VAL A 115 4.88 -32.43 -27.03
N ILE A 116 4.98 -32.98 -25.81
CA ILE A 116 5.48 -34.35 -25.62
C ILE A 116 4.56 -35.05 -24.60
N PRO A 117 3.96 -36.20 -24.96
CA PRO A 117 3.05 -36.96 -24.10
C PRO A 117 3.81 -37.95 -23.21
N SER A 118 3.18 -38.43 -22.14
CA SER A 118 2.99 -39.87 -21.88
C SER A 118 2.27 -40.13 -20.56
N CYS A 119 1.16 -40.86 -20.65
CA CYS A 119 0.52 -41.67 -19.61
C CYS A 119 1.53 -42.68 -19.00
N GLU A 120 1.36 -43.31 -17.83
CA GLU A 120 0.20 -43.70 -17.04
C GLU A 120 0.74 -44.28 -15.70
N GLY A 121 -0.05 -44.32 -14.62
CA GLY A 121 0.24 -45.17 -13.47
C GLY A 121 -0.36 -44.69 -12.14
N GLN A 122 -1.55 -45.21 -11.81
CA GLN A 122 -2.26 -45.02 -10.54
C GLN A 122 -2.84 -46.39 -10.09
N PRO A 123 -3.36 -46.56 -8.86
CA PRO A 123 -2.79 -46.58 -7.49
C PRO A 123 -2.79 -48.06 -6.96
N PRO A 124 -2.78 -48.41 -5.65
CA PRO A 124 -3.88 -48.19 -4.66
C PRO A 124 -3.37 -47.86 -3.23
N ALA A 125 -3.93 -46.90 -2.50
CA ALA A 125 -5.07 -47.02 -1.56
C ALA A 125 -4.63 -46.79 -0.10
N ILE A 126 -5.63 -46.38 0.72
CA ILE A 126 -5.72 -46.43 2.19
C ILE A 126 -4.63 -45.65 2.97
N THR A 127 -4.90 -44.62 3.79
CA THR A 127 -5.81 -44.65 4.96
C THR A 127 -5.81 -43.24 5.59
N GLU A 128 -6.98 -42.65 5.85
CA GLU A 128 -7.11 -41.73 6.99
C GLU A 128 -7.17 -42.58 8.28
N PRO A 129 -6.46 -42.18 9.33
CA PRO A 129 -7.21 -41.85 10.54
C PRO A 129 -6.62 -40.67 11.32
N SER A 130 -7.53 -39.89 11.91
CA SER A 130 -7.32 -39.11 13.12
C SER A 130 -6.59 -39.93 14.20
N LYS A 131 -5.54 -39.36 14.81
CA LYS A 131 -5.29 -39.53 16.24
C LYS A 131 -4.39 -38.43 16.79
N SER A 132 -4.97 -37.65 17.70
CA SER A 132 -4.31 -36.86 18.73
C SER A 132 -3.23 -37.68 19.41
N GLU A 133 -2.03 -37.13 19.64
CA GLU A 133 -1.30 -37.38 20.87
C GLU A 133 -0.16 -36.36 21.07
N VAL A 134 -0.44 -35.47 22.02
CA VAL A 134 0.43 -34.92 23.08
C VAL A 134 1.61 -34.02 22.72
N LEU A 135 1.40 -32.75 23.08
CA LEU A 135 2.38 -31.74 23.42
C LEU A 135 3.28 -32.21 24.58
N PRO A 136 4.59 -31.93 24.57
CA PRO A 136 5.41 -31.95 25.77
C PRO A 136 5.15 -30.70 26.63
N GLU A 137 4.77 -31.01 27.87
CA GLU A 137 4.99 -30.36 29.16
C GLU A 137 5.93 -29.12 29.26
N GLU A 138 5.41 -28.13 29.98
CA GLU A 138 6.06 -27.18 30.91
C GLU A 138 6.42 -25.73 30.48
N ALA A 139 5.91 -24.82 31.31
CA ALA A 139 6.13 -23.38 31.45
C ALA A 139 5.58 -22.52 30.29
N ILE A 140 4.55 -21.68 30.43
CA ILE A 140 4.30 -20.72 31.50
C ILE A 140 2.78 -20.50 31.62
N THR A 141 2.17 -20.78 32.78
CA THR A 141 0.82 -20.32 33.10
C THR A 141 0.90 -18.82 33.40
N GLN A 142 0.94 -17.99 32.37
CA GLN A 142 0.54 -16.59 32.50
C GLN A 142 -0.97 -16.57 32.36
N GLU A 143 -1.69 -16.04 33.35
CA GLU A 143 -3.15 -15.87 33.31
C GLU A 143 -3.54 -15.11 32.03
N LEU A 144 -3.89 -15.86 30.97
CA LEU A 144 -4.25 -15.30 29.68
C LEU A 144 -5.64 -14.70 29.80
N LYS A 145 -5.67 -13.42 30.14
CA LYS A 145 -6.88 -12.63 30.01
C LYS A 145 -7.32 -12.68 28.54
N GLU A 146 -8.56 -13.12 28.31
CA GLU A 146 -9.06 -13.39 26.96
C GLU A 146 -9.05 -12.11 26.11
N PRO A 147 -8.54 -12.16 24.86
CA PRO A 147 -8.52 -10.99 24.00
C PRO A 147 -9.94 -10.56 23.67
N THR A 148 -10.29 -9.35 24.09
CA THR A 148 -11.62 -8.75 23.85
C THR A 148 -11.81 -8.43 22.37
N ILE A 149 -10.73 -8.08 21.67
CA ILE A 149 -10.76 -7.73 20.24
C ILE A 149 -9.59 -8.41 19.52
N VAL A 150 -9.89 -9.08 18.41
CA VAL A 150 -8.87 -9.69 17.54
C VAL A 150 -8.90 -9.01 16.17
N LEU A 151 -7.74 -8.57 15.67
CA LEU A 151 -7.61 -7.89 14.38
C LEU A 151 -6.56 -8.58 13.50
N ASP A 152 -6.94 -8.96 12.30
CA ASP A 152 -5.99 -9.29 11.24
C ASP A 152 -5.67 -8.04 10.43
N ASN A 153 -4.39 -7.64 10.46
CA ASN A 153 -3.84 -6.49 9.78
C ASN A 153 -2.87 -6.89 8.66
N ARG A 154 -2.77 -8.18 8.33
CA ARG A 154 -1.95 -8.67 7.21
C ARG A 154 -2.51 -8.19 5.87
N GLY A 155 -1.62 -7.96 4.92
CA GLY A 155 -1.94 -7.43 3.59
C GLY A 155 -2.45 -5.99 3.59
N LEU A 156 -2.39 -5.27 4.71
CA LEU A 156 -2.79 -3.87 4.78
C LEU A 156 -1.58 -2.96 4.55
N GLU A 157 -1.70 -2.06 3.57
CA GLU A 157 -0.69 -1.04 3.30
C GLU A 157 -0.54 -0.07 4.48
N PRO A 158 0.67 0.45 4.79
CA PRO A 158 0.83 1.49 5.80
C PRO A 158 0.14 2.83 5.42
N PRO A 159 -0.44 3.58 6.39
CA PRO A 159 -0.49 3.33 7.84
C PRO A 159 -1.73 2.54 8.33
N GLN A 160 -2.45 1.85 7.44
CA GLN A 160 -3.74 1.21 7.75
C GLN A 160 -3.69 0.23 8.94
N PRO A 161 -2.69 -0.68 9.08
CA PRO A 161 -2.56 -1.54 10.26
C PRO A 161 -2.56 -0.77 11.58
N MET A 162 -1.81 0.32 11.61
CA MET A 162 -1.64 1.15 12.80
C MET A 162 -2.93 1.88 13.14
N MET A 163 -3.52 2.57 12.17
CA MET A 163 -4.77 3.31 12.38
C MET A 163 -5.92 2.41 12.83
N ARG A 164 -6.03 1.21 12.24
CA ARG A 164 -7.05 0.22 12.61
C ARG A 164 -6.89 -0.22 14.06
N THR A 165 -5.66 -0.49 14.48
CA THR A 165 -5.36 -0.89 15.85
C THR A 165 -5.65 0.23 16.86
N LEU A 166 -5.17 1.44 16.58
CA LEU A 166 -5.42 2.61 17.46
C LEU A 166 -6.92 2.94 17.55
N ALA A 167 -7.67 2.81 16.46
CA ALA A 167 -9.11 3.00 16.46
C ALA A 167 -9.83 1.95 17.31
N ALA A 168 -9.37 0.70 17.32
CA ALA A 168 -9.90 -0.34 18.20
C ALA A 168 -9.57 -0.05 19.67
N LEU A 169 -8.32 0.32 19.98
CA LEU A 169 -7.89 0.69 21.33
C LEU A 169 -8.67 1.89 21.90
N LYS A 170 -9.06 2.85 21.06
CA LYS A 170 -9.91 3.98 21.47
C LYS A 170 -11.33 3.57 21.89
N ARG A 171 -11.80 2.41 21.44
CA ARG A 171 -13.12 1.85 21.80
C ARG A 171 -13.03 0.93 23.02
N CYS A 172 -11.82 0.52 23.39
CA CYS A 172 -11.58 -0.35 24.52
C CYS A 172 -11.66 0.36 25.86
N LYS A 173 -12.12 -0.36 26.88
CA LYS A 173 -12.03 0.05 28.28
C LYS A 173 -10.64 -0.26 28.84
N PRO A 174 -10.16 0.46 29.88
CA PRO A 174 -8.94 0.09 30.59
C PRO A 174 -8.98 -1.36 31.07
N GLY A 175 -7.91 -2.09 30.82
CA GLY A 175 -7.76 -3.52 31.12
C GLY A 175 -8.29 -4.48 30.06
N GLU A 176 -8.87 -4.00 28.96
CA GLU A 176 -9.23 -4.84 27.80
C GLU A 176 -8.00 -5.11 26.91
N ILE A 177 -8.04 -6.25 26.21
CA ILE A 177 -6.93 -6.72 25.39
C ILE A 177 -7.30 -6.74 23.91
N VAL A 178 -6.44 -6.15 23.09
CA VAL A 178 -6.49 -6.18 21.63
C VAL A 178 -5.35 -7.06 21.12
N LEU A 179 -5.68 -8.16 20.46
CA LEU A 179 -4.73 -9.02 19.78
C LEU A 179 -4.69 -8.66 18.30
N ILE A 180 -3.53 -8.37 17.75
CA ILE A 180 -3.35 -8.06 16.34
C ILE A 180 -2.38 -9.03 15.66
N HIS A 181 -2.59 -9.30 14.38
CA HIS A 181 -1.67 -10.06 13.52
C HIS A 181 -1.22 -9.17 12.36
N ASN A 182 0.08 -8.97 12.17
CA ASN A 182 0.66 -8.15 11.11
C ASN A 182 1.66 -8.95 10.28
N ASP A 183 1.91 -8.51 9.04
CA ASP A 183 2.89 -9.16 8.15
C ASP A 183 4.33 -9.10 8.67
N ARG A 184 4.60 -8.19 9.61
CA ARG A 184 5.90 -7.99 10.27
C ARG A 184 5.69 -7.25 11.59
N VAL A 185 6.75 -7.14 12.40
CA VAL A 185 6.74 -6.36 13.65
C VAL A 185 6.37 -4.88 13.37
N PRO A 186 5.28 -4.36 13.95
CA PRO A 186 4.81 -3.00 13.66
C PRO A 186 5.50 -1.96 14.53
N VAL A 187 6.77 -1.65 14.23
CA VAL A 187 7.64 -0.75 15.02
C VAL A 187 7.00 0.62 15.34
N PHE A 188 6.36 1.27 14.36
CA PHE A 188 5.70 2.57 14.58
C PHE A 188 4.47 2.48 15.50
N LEU A 189 3.73 1.37 15.42
CA LEU A 189 2.61 1.15 16.34
C LEU A 189 3.13 1.00 17.76
N ILE A 190 4.23 0.26 17.96
CA ILE A 190 4.85 0.06 19.26
C ILE A 190 5.24 1.40 19.91
N GLU A 191 5.84 2.30 19.14
CA GLU A 191 6.16 3.66 19.60
C GLU A 191 4.91 4.43 20.06
N GLU A 192 3.82 4.36 19.30
CA GLU A 192 2.55 5.00 19.67
C GLU A 192 1.94 4.37 20.93
N LEU A 193 2.04 3.04 21.09
CA LEU A 193 1.57 2.34 22.30
C LEU A 193 2.34 2.79 23.55
N ASN A 194 3.66 2.98 23.43
CA ASN A 194 4.49 3.53 24.52
C ASN A 194 4.03 4.95 24.91
N GLN A 195 3.75 5.81 23.92
CA GLN A 195 3.24 7.16 24.16
C GLN A 195 1.86 7.17 24.83
N LEU A 196 1.01 6.20 24.47
CA LEU A 196 -0.32 6.01 25.05
C LEU A 196 -0.30 5.27 26.40
N GLY A 197 0.87 4.86 26.88
CA GLY A 197 1.02 4.11 28.14
C GLY A 197 0.34 2.73 28.12
N CYS A 198 0.13 2.14 26.95
CA CYS A 198 -0.47 0.82 26.83
C CYS A 198 0.60 -0.27 27.05
N ARG A 199 0.25 -1.35 27.76
CA ARG A 199 1.15 -2.50 27.89
C ARG A 199 0.99 -3.38 26.67
N TYR A 200 2.08 -3.97 26.17
CA TYR A 200 1.99 -4.89 25.04
C TYR A 200 3.07 -5.96 25.09
N THR A 201 2.80 -7.05 24.38
CA THR A 201 3.72 -8.16 24.15
C THR A 201 3.77 -8.46 22.66
N VAL A 202 4.98 -8.57 22.09
CA VAL A 202 5.20 -8.93 20.69
C VAL A 202 5.67 -10.37 20.61
N GLN A 203 5.10 -11.13 19.68
CA GLN A 203 5.52 -12.48 19.32
C GLN A 203 5.78 -12.54 17.82
N GLU A 204 7.04 -12.66 17.44
CA GLU A 204 7.44 -12.93 16.07
C GLU A 204 7.21 -14.40 15.73
N GLN A 205 6.64 -14.66 14.57
CA GLN A 205 6.34 -15.99 14.09
C GLN A 205 7.40 -16.46 13.09
N THR A 206 7.51 -17.77 12.91
CA THR A 206 8.50 -18.41 12.02
C THR A 206 8.30 -18.07 10.54
N ASP A 207 7.11 -17.59 10.17
CA ASP A 207 6.75 -17.13 8.82
C ASP A 207 7.07 -15.64 8.59
N GLY A 208 7.69 -14.96 9.57
CA GLY A 208 8.03 -13.53 9.52
C GLY A 208 6.88 -12.60 9.91
N THR A 209 5.68 -13.14 10.14
CA THR A 209 4.55 -12.37 10.66
C THR A 209 4.71 -12.10 12.16
N ALA A 210 3.99 -11.12 12.69
CA ALA A 210 4.05 -10.76 14.10
C ALA A 210 2.65 -10.68 14.72
N LYS A 211 2.48 -11.35 15.86
CA LYS A 211 1.31 -11.20 16.72
C LYS A 211 1.66 -10.24 17.85
N VAL A 212 0.77 -9.27 18.12
CA VAL A 212 0.96 -8.33 19.23
C VAL A 212 -0.28 -8.33 20.10
N SER A 213 -0.10 -8.61 21.39
CA SER A 213 -1.14 -8.50 22.41
C SER A 213 -1.00 -7.15 23.09
N ILE A 214 -2.05 -6.35 23.11
CA ILE A 214 -2.02 -4.97 23.62
C ILE A 214 -3.08 -4.85 24.71
N GLU A 215 -2.70 -4.54 25.93
CA GLU A 215 -3.59 -4.22 27.04
C GLU A 215 -3.77 -2.70 27.13
N LYS A 216 -5.04 -2.26 27.13
CA LYS A 216 -5.38 -0.85 27.32
C LYS A 216 -5.05 -0.44 28.77
N GLY A 217 -4.13 0.51 28.94
CA GLY A 217 -3.84 1.16 30.23
C GLY A 217 -4.96 2.06 30.73
#